data_AF-A0A2E5K4J1-F1
#
_entry.id   AF-A0A2E5K4J1-F1
#
_cell.length_a   1.000
_cell.length_b   1.000
_cell.length_c   1.000
_cell.angle_alpha   90.00
_cell.angle_beta   90.00
_cell.angle_gamma   90.00
#
_symmetry.space_group_name_H-M   'P 1'
#
loop_
_entity.id
_entity.type
_entity.pdbx_description
1 polymer ?
#
loop_
_entity_poly.entity_id
_entity_poly.type
_entity_poly.pdbx_seq_one_letter_code
_entity_poly.pdbx_strand_id
1 'polypeptide(L)' 'MENESYCLEILTQIAAIQEVLRGVSKEIVRNHLETCVTDSIQKGKGEQHYQELTDIMFKLSR' A
#
# COMPACT_ATOMS: atom_id res chain seq x y z
N MET A 1 -0.90 -34.50 14.53
CA MET A 1 0.40 -33.79 14.61
C MET A 1 0.83 -33.25 13.26
N GLU A 2 0.80 -34.01 12.15
CA GLU A 2 1.15 -33.48 10.81
C GLU A 2 0.32 -32.25 10.38
N ASN A 3 -0.98 -32.23 10.70
CA ASN A 3 -1.86 -31.10 10.37
C ASN A 3 -1.50 -29.79 11.08
N GLU A 4 -0.90 -29.83 12.28
CA GLU A 4 -0.52 -28.60 13.00
C GLU A 4 0.71 -27.94 12.35
N SER A 5 1.67 -28.75 11.90
CA SER A 5 2.83 -28.26 11.12
C SER A 5 2.38 -27.61 9.82
N TYR A 6 1.42 -28.22 9.12
CA TYR A 6 0.88 -27.71 7.87
C TYR A 6 0.13 -26.38 8.04
N CYS A 7 -0.68 -26.26 9.11
CA CYS A 7 -1.34 -24.99 9.44
C CYS A 7 -0.33 -23.88 9.72
N LEU A 8 0.75 -24.17 10.46
CA LEU A 8 1.80 -23.19 10.76
C LEU A 8 2.54 -22.73 9.49
N GLU A 9 2.82 -23.64 8.57
CA GLU A 9 3.44 -23.32 7.28
C GLU A 9 2.53 -22.42 6.42
N ILE A 10 1.23 -22.74 6.34
CA ILE A 10 0.25 -21.89 5.64
C ILE A 10 0.20 -20.50 6.26
N LEU A 11 0.14 -20.40 7.59
CA LEU A 11 0.14 -19.11 8.29
C LEU A 11 1.42 -18.31 8.01
N THR A 12 2.57 -18.99 7.94
CA THR A 12 3.85 -18.37 7.59
C THR A 12 3.84 -17.85 6.14
N GLN A 13 3.29 -18.62 5.20
CA GLN A 13 3.15 -18.19 3.81
C GLN A 13 2.19 -17.00 3.66
N ILE A 14 1.08 -17.00 4.40
CA ILE A 14 0.15 -15.87 4.43
C ILE A 14 0.86 -14.60 4.95
N ALA A 15 1.62 -14.71 6.04
CA ALA A 15 2.39 -13.59 6.58
C ALA A 15 3.42 -13.06 5.56
N ALA A 16 4.11 -13.95 4.84
CA ALA A 16 5.03 -13.56 3.77
C ALA A 16 4.32 -12.80 2.64
N ILE A 17 3.14 -13.27 2.21
CA ILE A 17 2.32 -12.58 1.20
C ILE A 17 1.89 -11.20 1.70
N GLN A 18 1.50 -11.07 2.96
CA GLN A 18 1.12 -9.78 3.55
C GLN A 18 2.27 -8.76 3.49
N GLU A 19 3.50 -9.16 3.80
CA GLU A 19 4.66 -8.26 3.68
C GLU A 19 4.97 -7.88 2.23
N VAL A 20 4.84 -8.81 1.28
CA VAL A 20 4.98 -8.51 -0.15
C VAL A 20 3.92 -7.50 -0.59
N LEU A 21 2.65 -7.69 -0.20
CA LEU A 21 1.57 -6.76 -0.53
C LEU A 21 1.79 -5.37 0.10
N ARG A 22 2.41 -5.29 1.28
CA ARG A 22 2.81 -4.03 1.90
C ARG A 22 3.87 -3.31 1.08
N GLY A 23 4.83 -4.05 0.53
CA GLY A 23 5.84 -3.51 -0.41
C GLY A 23 5.21 -3.00 -1.70
N VAL A 24 4.36 -3.80 -2.34
CA VAL A 24 3.65 -3.43 -3.57
C VAL A 24 2.78 -2.18 -3.35
N SER A 25 2.08 -2.10 -2.22
CA SER A 25 1.26 -0.94 -1.87
C SER A 25 2.07 0.36 -1.81
N LYS A 26 3.30 0.31 -1.27
CA LYS A 26 4.20 1.47 -1.24
C LYS A 26 4.60 1.93 -2.63
N GLU A 27 4.96 0.99 -3.51
CA GLU A 27 5.35 1.33 -4.89
C GLU A 27 4.18 1.92 -5.69
N ILE A 28 2.97 1.39 -5.53
CA ILE A 28 1.78 1.94 -6.18
C ILE A 28 1.54 3.38 -5.72
N VAL A 29 1.62 3.65 -4.42
CA VAL A 29 1.42 5.01 -3.89
C VAL A 29 2.52 5.96 -4.34
N ARG A 30 3.78 5.52 -4.38
CA ARG A 30 4.88 6.31 -4.95
C ARG A 30 4.59 6.70 -6.40
N ASN A 31 4.19 5.73 -7.24
CA ASN A 31 3.86 6.01 -8.63
C ASN A 31 2.66 6.96 -8.77
N HIS A 32 1.63 6.82 -7.94
CA HIS A 32 0.47 7.72 -7.94
C HIS A 32 0.86 9.17 -7.57
N LEU A 33 1.77 9.33 -6.61
CA LEU A 33 2.34 10.62 -6.24
C LEU A 33 3.14 11.26 -7.39
N GLU A 34 4.02 10.49 -8.01
CA GLU A 34 4.89 10.95 -9.10
C GLU A 34 4.11 11.32 -10.37
N THR A 35 2.95 10.70 -10.60
CA THR A 35 2.16 10.89 -11.82
C THR A 35 0.93 11.77 -11.58
N CYS A 36 -0.10 11.22 -10.94
CA CYS A 36 -1.41 11.86 -10.80
C CYS A 36 -1.35 13.14 -9.95
N VAL A 37 -0.73 13.07 -8.77
CA VAL A 37 -0.69 14.21 -7.85
C VAL A 37 0.21 15.32 -8.42
N THR A 38 1.37 14.96 -8.95
CA THR A 38 2.30 15.92 -9.59
C THR A 38 1.64 16.64 -10.77
N ASP A 39 0.95 15.91 -11.65
CA ASP A 39 0.22 16.49 -12.78
C ASP A 39 -0.92 17.42 -12.33
N SER A 40 -1.68 17.03 -11.31
CA SER A 40 -2.75 17.88 -10.76
C SER A 40 -2.22 19.14 -10.09
N ILE A 41 -1.08 19.08 -9.39
CA ILE A 41 -0.43 20.27 -8.84
C ILE A 41 -0.01 21.23 -9.96
N GLN A 42 0.60 20.72 -11.03
CA GLN A 42 0.98 21.52 -12.20
C GLN A 42 -0.22 22.17 -12.88
N LYS A 43 -1.39 21.53 -12.82
CA LYS A 43 -2.66 22.03 -13.38
C LYS A 43 -3.46 22.93 -12.42
N GLY A 44 -2.92 23.27 -11.25
CA GLY A 44 -3.59 24.11 -10.25
C GLY A 44 -4.76 23.43 -9.52
N LYS A 45 -4.80 22.09 -9.52
CA LYS A 45 -5.83 21.26 -8.85
C LYS A 45 -5.27 20.51 -7.64
N GLY A 46 -4.12 20.92 -7.11
CA GLY A 46 -3.42 20.24 -6.01
C GLY A 46 -4.27 20.08 -4.73
N GLU A 47 -5.07 21.08 -4.40
CA GLU A 47 -5.94 21.09 -3.19
C GLU A 47 -6.90 19.88 -3.16
N GLN A 48 -7.42 19.47 -4.34
CA GLN A 48 -8.39 18.39 -4.45
C GLN A 48 -7.80 17.02 -4.12
N HIS A 49 -6.48 16.84 -4.29
CA HIS A 49 -5.80 15.57 -4.01
C HIS A 49 -5.14 15.53 -2.63
N TYR A 50 -5.10 16.64 -1.90
CA TYR A 50 -4.48 16.69 -0.58
C TYR A 50 -5.18 15.78 0.43
N GLN A 51 -6.52 15.76 0.42
CA GLN A 51 -7.32 14.87 1.26
C GLN A 51 -7.11 13.41 0.89
N GLU A 52 -7.18 13.08 -0.41
CA GLU A 52 -6.97 11.72 -0.92
C GLU A 52 -5.58 11.18 -0.54
N LEU A 53 -4.55 12.00 -0.69
CA LEU A 53 -3.20 11.62 -0.32
C LEU A 53 -3.04 11.38 1.18
N THR A 54 -3.63 12.26 2.00
CA THR A 54 -3.59 12.15 3.46
C THR A 54 -4.26 10.86 3.93
N ASP A 55 -5.43 10.53 3.38
CA ASP A 55 -6.16 9.29 3.69
C ASP A 55 -5.36 8.03 3.33
N ILE A 56 -4.69 8.04 2.19
CA ILE A 56 -3.83 6.93 1.74
C ILE A 56 -2.63 6.78 2.68
N MET A 57 -1.97 7.88 3.07
CA MET A 57 -0.83 7.84 4.00
C MET A 57 -1.24 7.28 5.37
N PHE A 58 -2.40 7.67 5.91
CA PHE A 58 -2.89 7.11 7.17
C PHE A 58 -3.17 5.60 7.08
N LYS A 59 -3.78 5.14 5.97
CA LYS A 59 -4.04 3.70 5.76
C LYS A 59 -2.77 2.86 5.64
N LEU A 60 -1.70 3.42 5.07
CA LEU A 60 -0.42 2.74 4.93
C LEU A 60 0.49 2.82 6.16
N SER A 61 0.20 3.74 7.09
CA SER A 61 0.94 3.90 8.35
C SER A 61 0.52 2.92 9.46
N ARG A 62 -0.62 2.24 9.26
CA ARG A 62 -1.12 1.16 10.12
C ARG A 62 -0.55 -0.19 9.71
#